data_AF-A0A2D0N0C9-F1
#
_entry.id   AF-A0A2D0N0C9-F1
#
_cell.length_a   1.000
_cell.length_b   1.000
_cell.length_c   1.000
_cell.angle_alpha   90.00
_cell.angle_beta   90.00
_cell.angle_gamma   90.00
#
_symmetry.space_group_name_H-M   'P 1'
#
loop_
_entity.id
_entity.type
_entity.pdbx_description
1 polymer ?
#
loop_
_entity_poly.entity_id
_entity_poly.type
_entity_poly.pdbx_seq_one_letter_code
_entity_poly.pdbx_strand_id
1 'polypeptide(L)'
;MTKAWFTHIIQHYPKAYYHCLYQFKDLYPKDWKPQMRNADQLITFFAAQQITIKLVTEFDNYLEALKYGFEITSELGPYELQSGFQFEKEHYAKWAALEFAFFVLNFQKRQREKAKPRKSHGVTRYKR
;
A
#
# COMPACT_ATOMS: atom_id res chain seq x y z
N MET A 1 15.84 -1.26 -8.31
CA MET A 1 14.47 -1.19 -8.84
C MET A 1 14.14 0.23 -9.31
N THR A 2 13.27 0.38 -10.31
CA THR A 2 13.40 1.43 -11.33
C THR A 2 12.32 2.52 -11.27
N LYS A 3 12.60 3.64 -11.94
CA LYS A 3 11.64 4.71 -12.29
C LYS A 3 10.31 4.16 -12.80
N ALA A 4 10.34 3.05 -13.56
CA ALA A 4 9.16 2.40 -14.13
C ALA A 4 8.19 1.88 -13.06
N TRP A 5 8.68 1.32 -11.95
CA TRP A 5 7.81 0.83 -10.88
C TRP A 5 7.05 1.99 -10.22
N PHE A 6 7.72 3.09 -9.91
CA PHE A 6 7.04 4.28 -9.38
C PHE A 6 6.06 4.87 -10.39
N THR A 7 6.39 4.90 -11.69
CA THR A 7 5.44 5.31 -12.72
C THR A 7 4.18 4.44 -12.69
N HIS A 8 4.34 3.11 -12.57
CA HIS A 8 3.22 2.18 -12.45
C HIS A 8 2.37 2.49 -11.20
N ILE A 9 2.99 2.64 -10.03
CA ILE A 9 2.28 3.01 -8.79
C ILE A 9 1.53 4.34 -8.92
N ILE A 10 2.13 5.35 -9.54
CA ILE A 10 1.48 6.65 -9.76
C ILE A 10 0.27 6.50 -10.69
N GLN A 11 0.38 5.69 -11.74
CA GLN A 11 -0.70 5.48 -12.71
C GLN A 11 -1.89 4.72 -12.10
N HIS A 12 -1.63 3.66 -11.34
CA HIS A 12 -2.69 2.78 -10.82
C HIS A 12 -3.20 3.20 -9.43
N TYR A 13 -2.32 3.71 -8.57
CA TYR A 13 -2.60 4.01 -7.16
C TYR A 13 -2.21 5.46 -6.76
N PRO A 14 -2.62 6.49 -7.52
CA PRO A 14 -2.13 7.86 -7.33
C PRO A 14 -2.40 8.43 -5.93
N LYS A 15 -3.57 8.15 -5.32
CA LYS A 15 -3.90 8.69 -3.99
C LYS A 15 -3.02 8.09 -2.89
N ALA A 16 -2.74 6.80 -2.97
CA ALA A 16 -1.82 6.14 -2.03
C ALA A 16 -0.39 6.65 -2.21
N TYR A 17 0.06 6.83 -3.46
CA TYR A 17 1.35 7.43 -3.77
C TYR A 17 1.51 8.82 -3.16
N TYR A 18 0.56 9.73 -3.41
CA TYR A 18 0.67 11.10 -2.88
C TYR A 18 0.61 11.13 -1.36
N HIS A 19 -0.20 10.28 -0.73
CA HIS A 19 -0.21 10.15 0.71
C HIS A 19 1.15 9.73 1.27
N CYS A 20 1.76 8.70 0.68
CA CYS A 20 3.11 8.27 1.03
C CYS A 20 4.12 9.42 0.83
N LEU A 21 4.06 10.11 -0.31
CA LEU A 21 4.94 11.22 -0.62
C LEU A 21 4.85 12.37 0.39
N TYR A 22 3.64 12.75 0.81
CA TYR A 22 3.46 13.81 1.81
C TYR A 22 4.04 13.39 3.16
N GLN A 23 3.72 12.18 3.63
CA GLN A 23 4.24 11.70 4.92
C GLN A 23 5.77 11.61 4.93
N PHE A 24 6.40 11.14 3.84
CA PHE A 24 7.86 11.11 3.75
C PHE A 24 8.48 12.50 3.67
N LYS A 25 7.82 13.47 3.02
CA LYS A 25 8.29 14.87 3.03
C LYS A 25 8.24 15.48 4.42
N ASP A 26 7.23 15.13 5.21
CA ASP A 26 7.08 15.63 6.57
C ASP A 26 8.11 15.00 7.52
N LEU A 27 8.32 13.69 7.42
CA LEU A 27 9.28 12.95 8.26
C LEU A 27 10.75 13.20 7.87
N TYR A 28 11.03 13.37 6.57
CA TYR A 28 12.38 13.51 6.03
C TYR A 28 12.50 14.71 5.08
N PRO A 29 12.41 15.97 5.56
CA PRO A 29 12.29 17.15 4.69
C PRO A 29 13.42 17.31 3.66
N LYS A 30 14.64 16.90 4.02
CA LYS A 30 15.83 17.03 3.18
C LYS A 30 16.06 15.81 2.27
N ASP A 31 15.72 14.60 2.75
CA ASP A 31 16.10 13.34 2.12
C ASP A 31 14.91 12.42 1.78
N TRP A 32 13.70 12.95 1.66
CA TRP A 32 12.50 12.14 1.41
C TRP A 32 12.59 11.26 0.14
N LYS A 33 13.29 11.72 -0.91
CA LYS A 33 13.41 10.98 -2.19
C LYS A 33 14.14 9.64 -2.03
N PRO A 34 15.38 9.60 -1.48
CA PRO A 34 16.06 8.32 -1.24
C PRO A 34 15.31 7.47 -0.21
N GLN A 35 14.71 8.06 0.82
CA GLN A 35 13.95 7.31 1.82
C GLN A 35 12.70 6.64 1.22
N MET A 36 11.97 7.34 0.35
CA MET A 36 10.80 6.78 -0.33
C MET A 36 11.17 5.67 -1.34
N ARG A 37 12.42 5.62 -1.81
CA ARG A 37 12.93 4.55 -2.68
C ARG A 37 13.49 3.35 -1.90
N ASN A 38 13.61 3.47 -0.59
CA ASN A 38 14.05 2.40 0.28
C ASN A 38 12.85 1.50 0.64
N ALA A 39 12.95 0.21 0.29
CA ALA A 39 11.87 -0.75 0.52
C ALA A 39 11.56 -0.92 2.02
N ASP A 40 12.58 -0.92 2.88
CA ASP A 40 12.38 -1.07 4.33
C ASP A 40 11.62 0.10 4.92
N GLN A 41 11.95 1.32 4.49
CA GLN A 41 11.24 2.52 4.92
C GLN A 41 9.79 2.52 4.45
N LEU A 42 9.51 2.05 3.24
CA LEU A 42 8.14 1.89 2.76
C LEU A 42 7.37 0.86 3.60
N ILE A 43 7.99 -0.26 3.97
CA ILE A 43 7.38 -1.26 4.86
C ILE A 43 7.04 -0.64 6.21
N THR A 44 7.96 0.11 6.82
CA THR A 44 7.71 0.83 8.07
C THR A 44 6.54 1.82 7.94
N PHE A 45 6.48 2.54 6.82
CA PHE A 45 5.36 3.44 6.52
C PHE A 45 4.02 2.68 6.46
N PHE A 46 3.95 1.54 5.76
CA PHE A 46 2.72 0.77 5.65
C PHE A 46 2.29 0.15 6.98
N ALA A 47 3.22 -0.31 7.80
CA ALA A 47 2.92 -0.77 9.15
C ALA A 47 2.27 0.34 9.99
N ALA A 48 2.77 1.59 9.89
CA ALA A 48 2.14 2.75 10.54
C ALA A 48 0.75 3.09 9.97
N GLN A 49 0.41 2.61 8.78
CA GLN A 49 -0.94 2.68 8.19
C GLN A 49 -1.80 1.44 8.49
N GLN A 50 -1.39 0.60 9.45
CA GLN A 50 -2.08 -0.65 9.81
C GLN A 50 -2.19 -1.62 8.62
N ILE A 51 -1.14 -1.67 7.80
CA ILE A 51 -0.95 -2.61 6.70
C ILE A 51 0.38 -3.33 6.97
N THR A 52 0.32 -4.56 7.44
CA THR A 52 1.49 -5.35 7.78
C THR A 52 1.88 -6.19 6.57
N ILE A 53 3.17 -6.17 6.24
CA ILE A 53 3.76 -6.96 5.15
C ILE A 53 4.69 -8.00 5.79
N LYS A 54 4.42 -9.28 5.55
CA LYS A 54 5.27 -10.39 6.00
C LYS A 54 5.80 -11.13 4.78
N LEU A 55 7.12 -11.25 4.68
CA LEU A 55 7.73 -12.11 3.67
C LEU A 55 7.69 -13.55 4.16
N VAL A 56 7.31 -14.46 3.27
CA VAL A 56 7.19 -15.89 3.56
C VAL A 56 8.27 -16.61 2.75
N THR A 57 9.10 -17.42 3.40
CA THR A 57 10.26 -18.08 2.78
C THR A 57 10.05 -19.57 2.50
N GLU A 58 8.96 -20.16 2.99
CA GLU A 58 8.69 -21.58 2.83
C GLU A 58 7.18 -21.78 2.66
N PHE A 59 6.78 -22.25 1.47
CA PHE A 59 5.49 -22.91 1.32
C PHE A 59 5.77 -24.41 1.47
N ASP A 60 5.10 -25.08 2.40
CA ASP A 60 5.18 -26.53 2.67
C ASP A 60 4.69 -27.42 1.51
N ASN A 61 4.60 -26.89 0.29
CA ASN A 61 4.08 -27.61 -0.86
C ASN A 61 5.23 -28.22 -1.67
N TYR A 62 5.32 -29.56 -1.58
CA TYR A 62 5.86 -30.64 -2.42
C TYR A 62 6.45 -30.41 -3.84
N LEU A 63 6.55 -29.18 -4.36
CA LEU A 63 7.05 -28.86 -5.71
C LEU A 63 8.13 -27.78 -5.60
N GLU A 64 9.38 -28.20 -5.76
CA GLU A 64 10.66 -27.51 -5.54
C GLU A 64 10.93 -26.19 -6.30
N ALA A 65 9.94 -25.43 -6.79
CA ALA A 65 10.24 -24.38 -7.77
C ALA A 65 10.52 -22.98 -7.20
N LEU A 66 9.89 -22.52 -6.12
CA LEU A 66 9.96 -21.08 -5.76
C LEU A 66 9.96 -20.81 -4.25
N LYS A 67 10.95 -20.00 -3.81
CA LYS A 67 11.39 -19.86 -2.41
C LYS A 67 10.77 -18.68 -1.64
N TYR A 68 10.15 -17.71 -2.30
CA TYR A 68 9.70 -16.50 -1.62
C TYR A 68 8.27 -16.13 -2.00
N GLY A 69 7.47 -15.77 -1.01
CA GLY A 69 6.12 -15.21 -1.15
C GLY A 69 5.92 -14.07 -0.15
N PHE A 70 4.68 -13.60 -0.04
CA PHE A 70 4.33 -12.58 0.93
C PHE A 70 2.88 -12.69 1.39
N GLU A 71 2.64 -12.17 2.57
CA GLU A 71 1.34 -12.04 3.21
C GLU A 71 1.13 -10.59 3.59
N ILE A 72 -0.05 -10.06 3.29
CA ILE A 72 -0.45 -8.70 3.66
C ILE A 72 -1.72 -8.78 4.48
N THR A 73 -1.64 -8.25 5.70
CA THR A 73 -2.78 -8.10 6.58
C THR A 73 -3.09 -6.63 6.78
N SER A 74 -4.37 -6.30 6.88
CA SER A 74 -4.79 -4.95 7.20
C SER A 74 -5.78 -4.94 8.36
N GLU A 75 -5.51 -4.16 9.40
CA GLU A 75 -6.38 -4.08 10.58
C GLU A 75 -7.67 -3.28 10.31
N LEU A 76 -7.68 -2.47 9.26
CA LEU A 76 -8.77 -1.54 8.93
C LEU A 76 -9.87 -2.14 8.06
N GLY A 77 -9.79 -3.44 7.75
CA GLY A 77 -10.81 -4.17 7.00
C GLY A 77 -10.59 -5.69 7.13
N PRO A 78 -11.52 -6.53 6.68
CA PRO A 78 -11.44 -7.99 6.85
C PRO A 78 -10.44 -8.65 5.87
N TYR A 79 -9.38 -7.95 5.47
CA TYR A 79 -8.52 -8.37 4.38
C TYR A 79 -7.23 -8.98 4.92
N GLU A 80 -7.21 -10.31 4.96
CA GLU A 80 -6.02 -11.13 5.00
C GLU A 80 -5.76 -11.60 3.57
N LEU A 81 -4.75 -11.00 2.93
CA LEU A 81 -4.36 -11.31 1.56
C LEU A 81 -3.05 -12.09 1.61
N GLN A 82 -3.16 -13.41 1.55
CA GLN A 82 -2.02 -14.27 1.29
C GLN A 82 -1.81 -14.36 -0.22
N SER A 83 -0.64 -13.93 -0.70
CA SER A 83 -0.32 -14.03 -2.12
C SER A 83 0.05 -15.47 -2.46
N GLY A 84 -0.70 -16.08 -3.39
CA GLY A 84 -0.29 -17.31 -4.06
C GLY A 84 0.84 -17.11 -5.08
N PHE A 85 1.28 -15.87 -5.32
CA PHE A 85 2.45 -15.59 -6.16
C PHE A 85 3.72 -16.01 -5.45
N GLN A 86 4.52 -16.80 -6.15
CA GLN A 86 5.82 -17.27 -5.70
C GLN A 86 6.91 -16.62 -6.55
N PHE A 87 8.04 -16.30 -5.93
CA PHE A 87 9.14 -15.56 -6.54
C PHE A 87 10.46 -16.29 -6.32
N GLU A 88 11.35 -16.20 -7.30
CA GLU A 88 12.70 -16.76 -7.23
C GLU A 88 13.62 -15.99 -6.29
N LYS A 89 13.37 -14.67 -6.11
CA LYS A 89 14.21 -13.77 -5.30
C LYS A 89 13.36 -12.99 -4.31
N GLU A 90 13.82 -12.92 -3.07
CA GLU A 90 13.22 -12.15 -1.98
C GLU A 90 12.95 -10.69 -2.39
N HIS A 91 13.90 -10.08 -3.10
CA HIS A 91 13.75 -8.70 -3.58
C HIS A 91 12.49 -8.50 -4.42
N TYR A 92 12.16 -9.43 -5.31
CA TYR A 92 10.96 -9.33 -6.14
C TYR A 92 9.69 -9.53 -5.33
N ALA A 93 9.67 -10.50 -4.41
CA ALA A 93 8.56 -10.70 -3.49
C ALA A 93 8.29 -9.44 -2.66
N LYS A 94 9.34 -8.79 -2.16
CA LYS A 94 9.26 -7.56 -1.35
C LYS A 94 8.61 -6.40 -2.09
N TRP A 95 8.99 -6.17 -3.34
CA TRP A 95 8.43 -5.07 -4.12
C TRP A 95 7.04 -5.37 -4.67
N ALA A 96 6.74 -6.63 -4.99
CA ALA A 96 5.37 -7.04 -5.27
C ALA A 96 4.46 -6.84 -4.04
N ALA A 97 4.94 -7.19 -2.84
CA ALA A 97 4.21 -6.95 -1.61
C ALA A 97 3.95 -5.46 -1.38
N LEU A 98 4.95 -4.60 -1.61
CA LEU A 98 4.79 -3.15 -1.51
C LEU A 98 3.74 -2.61 -2.51
N GLU A 99 3.71 -3.15 -3.73
CA GLU A 99 2.71 -2.78 -4.73
C GLU A 99 1.29 -3.12 -4.27
N PHE A 100 1.09 -4.32 -3.72
CA PHE A 100 -0.19 -4.71 -3.12
C PHE A 100 -0.54 -3.84 -1.90
N ALA A 101 0.43 -3.44 -1.09
CA ALA A 101 0.19 -2.52 0.03
C ALA A 101 -0.28 -1.14 -0.46
N PHE A 102 0.27 -0.63 -1.58
CA PHE A 102 -0.24 0.58 -2.24
C PHE A 102 -1.70 0.41 -2.71
N PHE A 103 -2.04 -0.75 -3.29
CA PHE A 103 -3.42 -1.08 -3.66
C PHE A 103 -4.36 -1.05 -2.45
N VAL A 104 -4.02 -1.73 -1.36
CA VAL A 104 -4.82 -1.81 -0.13
C VAL A 104 -5.05 -0.40 0.45
N LEU A 105 -3.99 0.41 0.57
CA LEU A 105 -4.09 1.78 1.08
C LEU A 105 -4.98 2.66 0.20
N ASN A 106 -4.84 2.54 -1.12
CA ASN A 106 -5.65 3.29 -2.09
C ASN A 106 -7.14 2.91 -1.97
N PHE A 107 -7.41 1.61 -1.82
CA PHE A 107 -8.76 1.10 -1.62
C PHE A 107 -9.37 1.59 -0.31
N GLN A 108 -8.67 1.48 0.83
CA GLN A 108 -9.12 2.01 2.12
C GLN A 108 -9.47 3.51 2.03
N LYS A 109 -8.63 4.32 1.38
CA LYS A 109 -8.90 5.75 1.19
C LYS A 109 -10.17 6.01 0.39
N ARG A 110 -10.40 5.25 -0.69
CA ARG A 110 -11.64 5.33 -1.48
C ARG A 110 -12.87 4.97 -0.64
N GLN A 111 -12.78 3.96 0.23
CA GLN A 111 -13.89 3.58 1.11
C GLN A 111 -14.21 4.69 2.13
N ARG A 112 -13.18 5.30 2.74
CA ARG A 112 -13.36 6.43 3.67
C ARG A 112 -14.00 7.65 3.01
N GLU A 113 -13.68 7.94 1.75
CA GLU A 113 -14.32 9.02 1.00
C GLU A 113 -15.81 8.76 0.74
N LYS A 114 -16.19 7.51 0.46
CA LYS A 114 -17.60 7.12 0.29
C LYS A 114 -18.38 7.17 1.61
N ALA A 115 -17.72 6.84 2.73
CA ALA A 115 -18.34 6.83 4.05
C ALA A 115 -18.55 8.23 4.66
N LYS A 116 -17.87 9.27 4.14
CA LYS A 116 -18.14 10.65 4.57
C LYS A 116 -19.54 11.05 4.11
N PRO A 117 -20.45 11.48 5.02
CA PRO A 117 -21.75 11.97 4.60
C PRO A 117 -21.52 13.14 3.63
N ARG A 118 -22.08 13.03 2.42
CA ARG A 118 -22.17 14.19 1.52
C ARG A 118 -22.87 15.27 2.34
N LYS A 119 -22.21 16.40 2.59
CA LYS A 119 -22.85 17.58 3.19
C LYS A 119 -24.11 17.83 2.35
N SER A 120 -25.29 17.52 2.89
CA SER A 120 -26.54 17.86 2.24
C SER A 120 -26.48 19.37 2.07
N HIS A 121 -26.48 19.85 0.82
CA HIS A 121 -26.69 21.27 0.57
C HIS A 121 -27.95 21.66 1.35
N GLY A 122 -27.78 22.57 2.31
CA GLY A 122 -28.88 23.06 3.13
C GLY A 122 -29.95 23.55 2.19
N VAL A 123 -31.09 22.87 2.19
CA VAL A 123 -32.29 23.38 1.54
C VAL A 123 -32.71 24.57 2.38
N THR A 124 -32.34 25.78 1.94
CA THR A 124 -32.83 27.02 2.53
C THR A 124 -34.33 27.07 2.29
N ARG A 125 -35.11 26.65 3.29
CA ARG A 125 -36.56 26.88 3.31
C ARG A 125 -36.78 28.39 3.44
N TYR A 126 -37.14 29.04 2.33
CA TYR A 126 -37.80 30.35 2.41
C TYR A 126 -39.14 30.14 3.09
N LYS A 127 -39.30 30.70 4.31
CA LYS A 127 -40.61 30.87 4.92
C LYS A 127 -41.35 31.93 4.12
N ARG A 128 -42.53 31.58 3.59
CA ARG A 128 -43.55 32.55 3.18
C ARG A 128 -44.29 33.05 4.41
#